data_AF-B1KB40-F1
#
_entry.id   AF-B1KB40-F1
#
_cell.length_a   1.000
_cell.length_b   1.000
_cell.length_c   1.000
_cell.angle_alpha   90.00
_cell.angle_beta   90.00
_cell.angle_gamma   90.00
#
_symmetry.space_group_name_H-M   'P 1'
#
loop_
_entity.id
_entity.type
_entity.pdbx_description
1 polymer ?
#
loop_
_entity_poly.entity_id
_entity_poly.type
_entity_poly.pdbx_seq_one_letter_code
_entity_poly.pdbx_strand_id
1 'polypeptide(L)'
;MNSCLPVVRSRPRCRAAVRRSYRMLCAAALVAVATVSVAQVPPPPRAEDPAGAMPPPPPPPRPRALVPAVPGNDTASDALVSGTLSRLTINPEGAVDGFVLTDGTLVRLPPHLGGQLTALVKTGDRVTVAGERRVDDEIRARVVRNDGTGASLSDQPPAPAAPVPPALRGINLARLSVSGVVRRVTYAPRGEPDGVMLDSGAIVKLTVPAAQQFGALLAPGERVAAVGYGTRNAYGEALQATAFGAPGHVVNLYDDVVR
;
A
#
# COMPACT_ATOMS: atom_id res chain seq x y z
N MET A 1 -7.30 27.63 67.05
CA MET A 1 -8.19 26.88 66.14
C MET A 1 -7.39 25.68 65.63
N ASN A 2 -7.44 24.54 66.30
CA ASN A 2 -8.45 23.48 66.12
C ASN A 2 -8.38 22.89 64.69
N SER A 3 -8.16 21.60 64.42
CA SER A 3 -8.02 20.40 65.24
C SER A 3 -7.59 19.23 64.33
N CYS A 4 -7.29 18.09 64.96
CA CYS A 4 -7.61 16.72 64.51
C CYS A 4 -6.62 15.93 63.61
N LEU A 5 -5.81 15.15 64.33
CA LEU A 5 -5.65 13.68 64.30
C LEU A 5 -5.01 12.96 63.09
N PRO A 6 -4.16 11.93 63.36
CA PRO A 6 -3.44 11.16 62.36
C PRO A 6 -4.26 9.96 61.87
N VAL A 7 -4.21 9.69 60.56
CA VAL A 7 -4.81 8.49 59.95
C VAL A 7 -3.74 7.47 59.59
N VAL A 8 -3.86 6.33 60.25
CA VAL A 8 -3.26 5.02 60.02
C VAL A 8 -3.17 4.67 58.53
N ARG A 9 -1.97 4.30 58.06
CA ARG A 9 -1.82 3.51 56.82
C ARG A 9 -0.99 2.27 57.08
N SER A 10 -1.68 1.16 56.94
CA SER A 10 -1.26 -0.22 57.05
C SER A 10 -0.21 -0.61 56.00
N ARG A 11 0.86 -1.25 56.45
CA ARG A 11 1.55 -2.34 55.72
C ARG A 11 0.96 -3.67 56.26
N PRO A 12 1.18 -4.86 55.67
CA PRO A 12 1.98 -5.22 54.49
C PRO A 12 1.20 -6.15 53.52
N ARG A 13 1.82 -6.53 52.40
CA ARG A 13 1.74 -7.91 51.88
C ARG A 13 2.86 -8.17 50.89
N CYS A 14 3.88 -8.86 51.40
CA CYS A 14 4.80 -9.68 50.62
C CYS A 14 3.98 -10.64 49.76
N ARG A 15 4.21 -10.65 48.44
CA ARG A 15 3.94 -11.84 47.62
C ARG A 15 5.15 -12.14 46.75
N ALA A 16 5.59 -13.37 46.96
CA ALA A 16 6.71 -14.05 46.36
C ALA A 16 6.70 -14.05 44.83
N ALA A 17 7.91 -13.90 44.30
CA ALA A 17 8.51 -14.65 43.20
C ALA A 17 7.61 -15.56 42.35
N VAL A 18 7.67 -15.36 41.02
CA VAL A 18 7.89 -16.46 40.07
C VAL A 18 8.78 -15.94 38.94
N ARG A 19 10.07 -16.29 38.98
CA ARG A 19 10.96 -16.25 37.81
C ARG A 19 10.60 -17.45 36.94
N ARG A 20 10.09 -17.22 35.72
CA ARG A 20 10.00 -18.27 34.71
C ARG A 20 11.17 -18.15 33.74
N SER A 21 12.23 -18.85 34.11
CA SER A 21 13.30 -19.27 33.20
C SER A 21 12.74 -20.38 32.30
N TYR A 22 12.80 -20.22 30.98
CA TYR A 22 12.74 -21.36 30.06
C TYR A 22 14.01 -21.39 29.25
N ARG A 23 14.81 -22.41 29.55
CA ARG A 23 16.03 -22.81 28.85
C ARG A 23 15.65 -23.50 27.54
N MET A 24 16.54 -23.29 26.57
CA MET A 24 16.78 -24.02 25.33
C MET A 24 16.11 -25.40 25.20
N LEU A 25 15.60 -25.68 24.00
CA LEU A 25 15.84 -26.98 23.36
C LEU A 25 16.19 -26.77 21.89
N CYS A 26 17.41 -27.18 21.53
CA CYS A 26 17.83 -27.42 20.16
C CYS A 26 17.11 -28.67 19.65
N ALA A 27 16.53 -28.60 18.45
CA ALA A 27 16.21 -29.77 17.65
C ALA A 27 16.60 -29.46 16.20
N ALA A 28 17.82 -29.85 15.84
CA ALA A 28 18.24 -30.02 14.47
C ALA A 28 17.55 -31.27 13.91
N ALA A 29 16.86 -31.13 12.77
CA ALA A 29 16.33 -32.27 12.04
C ALA A 29 16.51 -32.05 10.53
N LEU A 30 17.52 -32.74 10.02
CA LEU A 30 17.58 -33.51 8.77
C LEU A 30 17.01 -32.92 7.47
N VAL A 31 17.97 -32.59 6.62
CA VAL A 31 18.04 -32.63 5.16
C VAL A 31 17.03 -33.57 4.48
N ALA A 32 16.30 -33.04 3.49
CA ALA A 32 15.83 -33.80 2.32
C ALA A 32 15.97 -32.92 1.07
N VAL A 33 17.10 -33.05 0.36
CA VAL A 33 17.31 -32.46 -0.96
C VAL A 33 16.66 -33.40 -1.98
N ALA A 34 15.55 -32.97 -2.58
CA ALA A 34 14.95 -33.67 -3.72
C ALA A 34 15.65 -33.20 -5.01
N THR A 35 16.70 -33.91 -5.42
CA THR A 35 17.25 -33.81 -6.78
C THR A 35 16.32 -34.57 -7.73
N VAL A 36 15.48 -33.87 -8.49
CA VAL A 36 14.77 -34.47 -9.62
C VAL A 36 15.70 -34.45 -10.84
N SER A 37 16.34 -35.59 -11.10
CA SER A 37 17.00 -35.87 -12.37
C SER A 37 15.95 -35.97 -13.47
N VAL A 38 15.93 -35.01 -14.38
CA VAL A 38 15.19 -35.15 -15.65
C VAL A 38 16.10 -35.93 -16.60
N ALA A 39 15.88 -37.23 -16.71
CA ALA A 39 16.48 -38.05 -17.75
C ALA A 39 15.95 -37.58 -19.11
N GLN A 40 16.83 -37.03 -19.94
CA GLN A 40 16.50 -36.68 -21.31
C GLN A 40 16.40 -37.94 -22.15
N VAL A 41 15.21 -38.21 -22.68
CA VAL A 41 14.96 -39.27 -23.66
C VAL A 41 15.62 -38.86 -24.98
N PRO A 42 16.52 -39.67 -25.57
CA PRO A 42 17.09 -39.37 -26.88
C PRO A 42 16.04 -39.53 -27.98
N PRO A 43 16.00 -38.64 -29.00
CA PRO A 43 15.11 -38.82 -30.14
C PRO A 43 15.55 -40.02 -31.00
N PRO A 44 14.60 -40.77 -31.59
CA PRO A 44 14.91 -41.90 -32.45
C PRO A 44 15.62 -41.48 -33.75
N PRO A 45 16.42 -42.37 -34.37
CA PRO A 45 17.15 -42.08 -35.60
C PRO A 45 16.18 -41.86 -36.79
N ARG A 46 16.51 -40.88 -37.63
CA ARG A 46 15.82 -40.61 -38.90
C ARG A 46 15.95 -41.83 -39.81
N ALA A 47 14.82 -42.39 -40.23
CA ALA A 47 14.75 -43.27 -41.39
C ALA A 47 15.01 -42.45 -42.67
N GLU A 48 15.80 -43.02 -43.56
CA GLU A 48 16.22 -42.47 -44.85
C GLU A 48 15.04 -42.32 -45.82
N ASP A 49 14.99 -41.19 -46.52
CA ASP A 49 14.09 -40.91 -47.64
C ASP A 49 14.41 -41.80 -48.86
N PRO A 50 13.43 -42.41 -49.53
CA PRO A 50 13.59 -42.80 -50.92
C PRO A 50 13.37 -41.58 -51.84
N ALA A 51 14.31 -41.41 -52.76
CA ALA A 51 14.33 -40.36 -53.76
C ALA A 51 13.08 -40.35 -54.66
N GLY A 52 12.60 -39.15 -54.98
CA GLY A 52 11.77 -38.92 -56.17
C GLY A 52 10.45 -38.16 -55.94
N ALA A 53 10.51 -36.92 -55.45
CA ALA A 53 9.43 -35.96 -55.68
C ALA A 53 9.97 -34.53 -55.65
N MET A 54 9.82 -33.81 -56.77
CA MET A 54 10.16 -32.40 -56.92
C MET A 54 9.27 -31.56 -55.98
N PRO A 55 9.81 -30.61 -55.19
CA PRO A 55 8.99 -29.77 -54.32
C PRO A 55 8.14 -28.80 -55.16
N PRO A 56 6.87 -28.54 -54.79
CA PRO A 56 6.05 -27.52 -55.45
C PRO A 56 6.64 -26.11 -55.22
N PRO A 57 6.44 -25.17 -56.16
CA PRO A 57 6.97 -23.81 -56.02
C PRO A 57 6.38 -23.10 -54.80
N PRO A 58 7.15 -22.22 -54.14
CA PRO A 58 6.68 -21.49 -52.97
C PRO A 58 5.52 -20.55 -53.33
N PRO A 59 4.51 -20.40 -52.46
CA PRO A 59 3.45 -19.42 -52.66
C PRO A 59 3.99 -17.98 -52.57
N PRO A 60 3.40 -17.00 -53.28
CA PRO A 60 3.84 -15.62 -53.25
C PRO A 60 3.72 -15.02 -51.84
N PRO A 61 4.61 -14.08 -51.46
CA PRO A 61 4.57 -13.43 -50.15
C PRO A 61 3.26 -12.66 -49.98
N ARG A 62 2.50 -12.98 -48.93
CA ARG A 62 1.30 -12.21 -48.56
C ARG A 62 1.74 -10.81 -48.11
N PRO A 63 1.06 -9.73 -48.54
CA PRO A 63 1.33 -8.39 -48.02
C PRO A 63 1.19 -8.39 -46.50
N ARG A 64 2.23 -7.94 -45.81
CA ARG A 64 2.22 -7.68 -44.38
C ARG A 64 1.12 -6.65 -44.14
N ALA A 65 -0.01 -7.07 -43.58
CA ALA A 65 -1.05 -6.13 -43.17
C ALA A 65 -0.41 -5.14 -42.20
N LEU A 66 -0.38 -3.87 -42.59
CA LEU A 66 -0.02 -2.77 -41.70
C LEU A 66 -0.96 -2.87 -40.50
N VAL A 67 -0.45 -3.30 -39.36
CA VAL A 67 -1.13 -3.09 -38.08
C VAL A 67 -1.25 -1.57 -37.97
N PRO A 68 -2.46 -0.99 -37.86
CA PRO A 68 -2.57 0.44 -37.62
C PRO A 68 -1.90 0.73 -36.28
N ALA A 69 -0.87 1.58 -36.28
CA ALA A 69 -0.38 2.18 -35.06
C ALA A 69 -1.53 2.97 -34.45
N VAL A 70 -2.13 2.46 -33.37
CA VAL A 70 -3.12 3.20 -32.60
C VAL A 70 -2.37 4.37 -31.93
N PRO A 71 -2.79 5.62 -32.14
CA PRO A 71 -2.22 6.76 -31.42
C PRO A 71 -2.52 6.65 -29.93
N GLY A 72 -1.54 7.01 -29.11
CA GLY A 72 -1.56 6.85 -27.65
C GLY A 72 -2.81 7.42 -26.98
N ASN A 73 -3.50 6.53 -26.28
CA ASN A 73 -4.19 6.85 -25.04
C ASN A 73 -3.35 6.22 -23.93
N ASP A 74 -2.88 7.02 -22.97
CA ASP A 74 -2.39 6.52 -21.68
C ASP A 74 -3.58 5.92 -20.94
N THR A 75 -3.95 4.73 -21.38
CA THR A 75 -5.17 4.05 -20.98
C THR A 75 -4.85 3.35 -19.68
N ALA A 76 -5.42 3.84 -18.58
CA ALA A 76 -5.45 3.11 -17.33
C ALA A 76 -5.87 1.66 -17.66
N SER A 77 -4.91 0.75 -17.54
CA SER A 77 -5.11 -0.62 -18.01
C SER A 77 -5.85 -1.39 -16.92
N ASP A 78 -6.87 -2.13 -17.32
CA ASP A 78 -7.57 -3.03 -16.42
C ASP A 78 -6.56 -4.03 -15.82
N ALA A 79 -6.55 -4.11 -14.50
CA ALA A 79 -5.63 -4.93 -13.73
C ALA A 79 -6.41 -5.88 -12.83
N LEU A 80 -5.95 -7.13 -12.78
CA LEU A 80 -6.38 -8.14 -11.82
C LEU A 80 -5.14 -8.61 -11.05
N VAL A 81 -5.08 -8.28 -9.77
CA VAL A 81 -3.92 -8.57 -8.90
C VAL A 81 -4.38 -9.33 -7.67
N SER A 82 -3.68 -10.42 -7.35
CA SER A 82 -3.91 -11.18 -6.12
C SER A 82 -2.67 -11.13 -5.24
N GLY A 83 -2.86 -10.95 -3.93
CA GLY A 83 -1.77 -10.89 -2.97
C GLY A 83 -2.25 -10.95 -1.54
N THR A 84 -1.30 -10.93 -0.60
CA THR A 84 -1.60 -10.89 0.84
C THR A 84 -1.59 -9.45 1.32
N LEU A 85 -2.68 -9.03 1.98
CA LEU A 85 -2.80 -7.70 2.57
C LEU A 85 -1.78 -7.54 3.70
N SER A 86 -0.82 -6.64 3.51
CA SER A 86 0.23 -6.35 4.49
C SER A 86 -0.19 -5.26 5.48
N ARG A 87 -0.91 -4.24 5.01
CA ARG A 87 -1.33 -3.11 5.86
C ARG A 87 -2.47 -2.33 5.23
N LEU A 88 -3.35 -1.76 6.05
CA LEU A 88 -4.34 -0.77 5.61
C LEU A 88 -3.71 0.63 5.47
N THR A 89 -4.28 1.48 4.63
CA THR A 89 -3.92 2.90 4.52
C THR A 89 -5.06 3.77 4.98
N ILE A 90 -4.74 4.97 5.48
CA ILE A 90 -5.73 5.96 5.89
C ILE A 90 -5.45 7.31 5.23
N ASN A 91 -6.51 8.10 5.07
CA ASN A 91 -6.41 9.51 4.72
C ASN A 91 -6.16 10.38 5.97
N PRO A 92 -5.78 11.67 5.82
CA PRO A 92 -5.56 12.56 6.96
C PRO A 92 -6.76 12.68 7.92
N GLU A 93 -7.98 12.50 7.40
CA GLU A 93 -9.23 12.49 8.19
C GLU A 93 -9.43 11.21 9.02
N GLY A 94 -8.56 10.21 8.86
CA GLY A 94 -8.58 8.95 9.61
C GLY A 94 -9.45 7.85 9.02
N ALA A 95 -10.08 8.09 7.87
CA ALA A 95 -10.82 7.07 7.15
C ALA A 95 -9.87 6.15 6.38
N VAL A 96 -10.19 4.85 6.35
CA VAL A 96 -9.45 3.89 5.53
C VAL A 96 -9.73 4.16 4.06
N ASP A 97 -8.66 4.33 3.27
CA ASP A 97 -8.72 4.71 1.86
C ASP A 97 -7.98 3.71 0.95
N GLY A 98 -7.58 2.56 1.49
CA GLY A 98 -6.81 1.59 0.74
C GLY A 98 -6.04 0.60 1.61
N PHE A 99 -5.12 -0.10 0.98
CA PHE A 99 -4.19 -1.03 1.61
C PHE A 99 -2.97 -1.28 0.73
N VAL A 100 -1.94 -1.86 1.34
CA VAL A 100 -0.70 -2.28 0.68
C VAL A 100 -0.60 -3.80 0.76
N LEU A 101 -0.30 -4.42 -0.36
CA LEU A 101 -0.01 -5.84 -0.47
C LEU A 101 1.44 -6.15 -0.07
N THR A 102 1.75 -7.41 0.19
CA THR A 102 3.07 -7.84 0.68
C THR A 102 4.19 -7.66 -0.35
N ASP A 103 3.85 -7.68 -1.63
CA ASP A 103 4.75 -7.33 -2.75
C ASP A 103 5.04 -5.82 -2.84
N GLY A 104 4.34 -5.03 -2.03
CA GLY A 104 4.40 -3.58 -2.02
C GLY A 104 3.33 -2.93 -2.89
N THR A 105 2.50 -3.62 -3.66
CA THR A 105 1.46 -2.98 -4.49
C THR A 105 0.51 -2.14 -3.63
N LEU A 106 0.27 -0.88 -4.01
CA LEU A 106 -0.65 0.03 -3.30
C LEU A 106 -2.04 -0.04 -3.95
N VAL A 107 -3.06 -0.37 -3.17
CA VAL A 107 -4.44 -0.45 -3.64
C VAL A 107 -5.24 0.70 -3.01
N ARG A 108 -5.77 1.59 -3.83
CA ARG A 108 -6.59 2.74 -3.42
C ARG A 108 -8.07 2.45 -3.61
N LEU A 109 -8.85 2.86 -2.61
CA LEU A 109 -10.30 2.80 -2.61
C LEU A 109 -10.87 4.17 -2.21
N PRO A 110 -12.08 4.51 -2.65
CA PRO A 110 -12.79 5.66 -2.12
C PRO A 110 -12.98 5.56 -0.60
N PRO A 111 -12.80 6.66 0.16
CA PRO A 111 -12.81 6.63 1.63
C PRO A 111 -14.16 6.26 2.23
N HIS A 112 -15.29 6.43 1.50
CA HIS A 112 -16.61 6.00 1.97
C HIS A 112 -16.75 4.48 2.06
N LEU A 113 -15.89 3.72 1.37
CA LEU A 113 -15.86 2.27 1.43
C LEU A 113 -14.95 1.73 2.54
N GLY A 114 -14.17 2.60 3.22
CA GLY A 114 -13.22 2.20 4.25
C GLY A 114 -13.84 1.37 5.39
N GLY A 115 -15.04 1.76 5.84
CA GLY A 115 -15.77 0.99 6.86
C GLY A 115 -16.13 -0.43 6.40
N GLN A 116 -16.57 -0.58 5.15
CA GLN A 116 -16.89 -1.90 4.59
C GLN A 116 -15.63 -2.73 4.35
N LEU A 117 -14.54 -2.08 3.90
CA LEU A 117 -13.26 -2.73 3.68
C LEU A 117 -12.70 -3.33 4.98
N THR A 118 -12.71 -2.57 6.08
CA THR A 118 -12.21 -3.06 7.38
C THR A 118 -13.03 -4.20 7.97
N ALA A 119 -14.31 -4.32 7.59
CA ALA A 119 -15.14 -5.48 7.93
C ALA A 119 -14.88 -6.69 7.01
N LEU A 120 -14.49 -6.43 5.75
CA LEU A 120 -14.25 -7.46 4.74
C LEU A 120 -12.89 -8.15 4.87
N VAL A 121 -11.83 -7.39 5.17
CA VAL A 121 -10.45 -7.86 5.12
C VAL A 121 -9.68 -7.53 6.40
N LYS A 122 -8.74 -8.39 6.74
CA LYS A 122 -7.77 -8.17 7.82
C LYS A 122 -6.35 -8.23 7.26
N THR A 123 -5.41 -7.66 8.01
CA THR A 123 -3.98 -7.85 7.71
C THR A 123 -3.63 -9.34 7.78
N GLY A 124 -2.95 -9.83 6.73
CA GLY A 124 -2.64 -11.24 6.53
C GLY A 124 -3.61 -11.98 5.61
N ASP A 125 -4.77 -11.41 5.28
CA ASP A 125 -5.74 -12.05 4.38
C ASP A 125 -5.22 -12.04 2.93
N ARG A 126 -5.55 -13.10 2.19
CA ARG A 126 -5.34 -13.15 0.75
C ARG A 126 -6.52 -12.49 0.04
N VAL A 127 -6.22 -11.52 -0.81
CA VAL A 127 -7.22 -10.73 -1.53
C VAL A 127 -6.93 -10.73 -3.02
N THR A 128 -8.00 -10.67 -3.81
CA THR A 128 -7.95 -10.46 -5.26
C THR A 128 -8.63 -9.12 -5.57
N VAL A 129 -7.92 -8.28 -6.30
CA VAL A 129 -8.30 -6.90 -6.61
C VAL A 129 -8.43 -6.76 -8.12
N ALA A 130 -9.61 -6.30 -8.56
CA ALA A 130 -9.83 -5.87 -9.93
C ALA A 130 -9.98 -4.35 -9.96
N GLY A 131 -9.30 -3.68 -10.88
CA GLY A 131 -9.30 -2.22 -10.95
C GLY A 131 -8.48 -1.67 -12.09
N GLU A 132 -8.09 -0.41 -11.96
CA GLU A 132 -7.29 0.32 -12.94
C GLU A 132 -5.86 0.45 -12.42
N ARG A 133 -4.87 0.04 -13.23
CA ARG A 133 -3.47 0.31 -12.90
C ARG A 133 -3.17 1.80 -13.10
N ARG A 134 -2.46 2.35 -12.12
CA ARG A 134 -1.93 3.71 -12.09
C ARG A 134 -0.40 3.65 -12.00
N VAL A 135 0.22 4.82 -11.84
CA VAL A 135 1.67 4.98 -11.75
C VAL A 135 2.22 4.25 -10.49
N ASP A 136 3.47 3.77 -10.54
CA ASP A 136 4.21 3.19 -9.40
C ASP A 136 3.53 2.03 -8.66
N ASP A 137 2.95 1.10 -9.42
CA ASP A 137 2.25 -0.08 -8.89
C ASP A 137 1.10 0.30 -7.93
N GLU A 138 0.48 1.45 -8.18
CA GLU A 138 -0.80 1.81 -7.59
C GLU A 138 -1.95 1.24 -8.42
N ILE A 139 -2.97 0.71 -7.75
CA ILE A 139 -4.19 0.20 -8.36
C ILE A 139 -5.37 0.93 -7.75
N ARG A 140 -6.18 1.59 -8.58
CA ARG A 140 -7.48 2.10 -8.16
C ARG A 140 -8.48 0.95 -8.24
N ALA A 141 -8.82 0.37 -7.08
CA ALA A 141 -9.68 -0.80 -7.03
C ALA A 141 -11.13 -0.45 -7.39
N ARG A 142 -11.71 -1.26 -8.27
CA ARG A 142 -13.15 -1.29 -8.53
C ARG A 142 -13.83 -2.44 -7.81
N VAL A 143 -13.14 -3.56 -7.60
CA VAL A 143 -13.63 -4.69 -6.82
C VAL A 143 -12.48 -5.25 -5.97
N VAL A 144 -12.76 -5.52 -4.71
CA VAL A 144 -11.87 -6.23 -3.79
C VAL A 144 -12.59 -7.47 -3.30
N ARG A 145 -11.99 -8.65 -3.48
CA ARG A 145 -12.51 -9.92 -2.98
C ARG A 145 -11.56 -10.50 -1.95
N ASN A 146 -12.09 -10.94 -0.82
CA ASN A 146 -11.35 -11.74 0.15
C ASN A 146 -11.41 -13.21 -0.30
N ASP A 147 -10.27 -13.81 -0.61
CA ASP A 147 -10.22 -15.17 -1.15
C ASP A 147 -10.48 -16.24 -0.07
N GLY A 148 -10.28 -15.90 1.21
CA GLY A 148 -10.56 -16.81 2.32
C GLY A 148 -12.04 -16.89 2.67
N THR A 149 -12.75 -15.76 2.65
CA THR A 149 -14.19 -15.70 2.99
C THR A 149 -15.11 -15.77 1.77
N GLY A 150 -14.57 -15.50 0.57
CA GLY A 150 -15.34 -15.38 -0.67
C GLY A 150 -16.14 -14.07 -0.81
N ALA A 151 -16.15 -13.22 0.22
CA ALA A 151 -16.87 -11.95 0.20
C ALA A 151 -16.18 -10.93 -0.71
N SER A 152 -16.97 -10.03 -1.31
CA SER A 152 -16.48 -8.99 -2.22
C SER A 152 -17.08 -7.62 -1.92
N LEU A 153 -16.29 -6.58 -2.14
CA LEU A 153 -16.66 -5.17 -2.07
C LEU A 153 -16.42 -4.52 -3.43
N SER A 154 -17.43 -3.83 -3.96
CA SER A 154 -17.37 -3.11 -5.22
C SER A 154 -17.37 -1.61 -4.97
N ASP A 155 -16.67 -0.85 -5.83
CA ASP A 155 -16.76 0.60 -5.89
C ASP A 155 -18.16 0.98 -6.37
N GLN A 156 -18.99 1.40 -5.42
CA GLN A 156 -20.31 1.94 -5.67
C GLN A 156 -20.34 3.40 -5.22
N PRO A 157 -21.07 4.28 -5.94
CA PRO A 157 -21.26 5.66 -5.51
C PRO A 157 -21.73 5.73 -4.05
N PRO A 158 -21.29 6.74 -3.28
CA PRO A 158 -21.79 6.92 -1.92
C PRO A 158 -23.31 7.13 -1.95
N ALA A 159 -23.99 6.55 -0.96
CA ALA A 159 -25.42 6.82 -0.78
C ALA A 159 -25.63 8.33 -0.59
N PRO A 160 -26.72 8.91 -1.13
CA PRO A 160 -27.04 10.31 -0.91
C PRO A 160 -27.11 10.61 0.60
N ALA A 161 -26.24 11.51 1.06
CA ALA A 161 -26.17 11.93 2.45
C ALA A 161 -26.07 13.46 2.51
N ALA A 162 -26.54 14.04 3.61
CA ALA A 162 -26.37 15.47 3.85
C ALA A 162 -24.86 15.80 3.92
N PRO A 163 -24.40 16.90 3.29
CA PRO A 163 -23.00 17.29 3.35
C PRO A 163 -22.55 17.47 4.80
N VAL A 164 -21.36 16.97 5.14
CA VAL A 164 -20.76 17.23 6.45
C VAL A 164 -20.50 18.74 6.57
N PRO A 165 -21.05 19.41 7.61
CA PRO A 165 -20.83 20.84 7.85
C PRO A 165 -19.34 21.17 7.88
N PRO A 166 -18.88 22.30 7.31
CA PRO A 166 -17.47 22.68 7.30
C PRO A 166 -16.85 22.73 8.70
N ALA A 167 -17.60 23.19 9.71
CA ALA A 167 -17.15 23.25 11.10
C ALA A 167 -16.88 21.86 11.73
N LEU A 168 -17.49 20.80 11.18
CA LEU A 168 -17.25 19.42 11.59
C LEU A 168 -16.16 18.75 10.75
N ARG A 169 -15.63 19.41 9.72
CA ARG A 169 -14.47 18.92 8.98
C ARG A 169 -13.23 19.20 9.82
N GLY A 170 -12.55 18.13 10.21
CA GLY A 170 -11.24 18.22 10.84
C GLY A 170 -11.23 18.41 12.36
N ILE A 171 -12.38 18.36 13.04
CA ILE A 171 -12.48 18.38 14.53
C ILE A 171 -11.63 17.31 15.22
N ASN A 172 -11.35 16.20 14.52
CA ASN A 172 -10.55 15.10 15.03
C ASN A 172 -9.09 15.14 14.56
N LEU A 173 -8.66 16.19 13.86
CA LEU A 173 -7.29 16.32 13.39
C LEU A 173 -6.40 16.80 14.53
N ALA A 174 -5.41 15.99 14.86
CA ALA A 174 -4.33 16.38 15.75
C ALA A 174 -3.20 17.03 14.93
N ARG A 175 -2.48 17.96 15.56
CA ARG A 175 -1.17 18.37 15.03
C ARG A 175 -0.19 17.22 15.22
N LEU A 176 0.35 16.70 14.11
CA LEU A 176 1.26 15.58 14.07
C LEU A 176 2.60 16.00 13.46
N SER A 177 3.66 15.29 13.87
CA SER A 177 5.00 15.41 13.29
C SER A 177 5.50 14.00 13.01
N VAL A 178 5.90 13.76 11.76
CA VAL A 178 6.43 12.47 11.31
C VAL A 178 7.75 12.68 10.61
N SER A 179 8.64 11.71 10.76
CA SER A 179 9.88 11.63 9.99
C SER A 179 10.19 10.19 9.71
N GLY A 180 10.80 9.91 8.57
CA GLY A 180 11.08 8.54 8.15
C GLY A 180 11.71 8.49 6.76
N VAL A 181 11.87 7.27 6.27
CA VAL A 181 12.35 7.03 4.92
C VAL A 181 11.14 6.90 4.00
N VAL A 182 11.17 7.58 2.86
CA VAL A 182 10.14 7.46 1.83
C VAL A 182 10.17 6.03 1.29
N ARG A 183 9.09 5.29 1.52
CA ARG A 183 8.91 3.96 0.94
C ARG A 183 8.39 4.08 -0.49
N ARG A 184 7.51 5.05 -0.74
CA ARG A 184 7.00 5.38 -2.07
C ARG A 184 6.41 6.78 -2.14
N VAL A 185 6.29 7.29 -3.35
CA VAL A 185 5.53 8.49 -3.69
C VAL A 185 4.05 8.14 -3.85
N THR A 186 3.16 9.05 -3.49
CA THR A 186 1.73 8.95 -3.78
C THR A 186 1.35 9.97 -4.84
N TYR A 187 0.30 9.68 -5.61
CA TYR A 187 -0.07 10.46 -6.78
C TYR A 187 -1.52 10.95 -6.73
N ALA A 188 -1.73 12.14 -7.26
CA ALA A 188 -3.03 12.69 -7.57
C ALA A 188 -3.68 11.92 -8.75
N PRO A 189 -4.99 12.08 -8.98
CA PRO A 189 -5.71 11.34 -10.02
C PRO A 189 -5.17 11.50 -11.45
N ARG A 190 -4.44 12.57 -11.76
CA ARG A 190 -3.81 12.80 -13.08
C ARG A 190 -2.34 12.37 -13.13
N GLY A 191 -1.84 11.71 -12.09
CA GLY A 191 -0.49 11.18 -12.03
C GLY A 191 0.56 12.16 -11.51
N GLU A 192 0.17 13.34 -11.00
CA GLU A 192 1.13 14.25 -10.35
C GLU A 192 1.46 13.78 -8.93
N PRO A 193 2.72 13.93 -8.46
CA PRO A 193 3.06 13.65 -7.07
C PRO A 193 2.20 14.49 -6.11
N ASP A 194 1.63 13.86 -5.09
CA ASP A 194 0.76 14.50 -4.09
C ASP A 194 1.14 14.15 -2.65
N GLY A 195 2.25 13.46 -2.44
CA GLY A 195 2.66 13.03 -1.12
C GLY A 195 3.62 11.85 -1.12
N VAL A 196 3.85 11.31 0.06
CA VAL A 196 4.69 10.13 0.29
C VAL A 196 4.06 9.19 1.30
N MET A 197 4.36 7.91 1.14
CA MET A 197 4.20 6.91 2.19
C MET A 197 5.59 6.59 2.75
N LEU A 198 5.74 6.69 4.06
CA LEU A 198 6.96 6.38 4.78
C LEU A 198 7.10 4.86 5.02
N ASP A 199 8.30 4.42 5.37
CA ASP A 199 8.64 3.06 5.81
C ASP A 199 7.84 2.62 7.05
N SER A 200 7.56 3.57 7.94
CA SER A 200 6.65 3.38 9.07
C SER A 200 5.20 3.10 8.65
N GLY A 201 4.85 3.32 7.38
CA GLY A 201 3.51 3.27 6.82
C GLY A 201 2.70 4.55 6.99
N ALA A 202 3.29 5.60 7.56
CA ALA A 202 2.63 6.91 7.67
C ALA A 202 2.48 7.56 6.28
N ILE A 203 1.33 8.18 6.02
CA ILE A 203 1.07 8.89 4.76
C ILE A 203 1.14 10.40 5.00
N VAL A 204 2.02 11.07 4.27
CA VAL A 204 2.14 12.52 4.26
C VAL A 204 1.54 13.04 2.97
N LYS A 205 0.42 13.75 3.06
CA LYS A 205 -0.22 14.41 1.92
C LYS A 205 0.29 15.84 1.77
N LEU A 206 0.56 16.20 0.52
CA LEU A 206 1.00 17.51 0.06
C LEU A 206 0.00 18.01 -0.97
N THR A 207 -0.08 19.33 -1.15
CA THR A 207 -0.72 19.85 -2.36
C THR A 207 0.19 19.59 -3.55
N VAL A 208 -0.37 19.43 -4.75
CA VAL A 208 0.43 19.22 -5.97
C VAL A 208 1.52 20.31 -6.15
N PRO A 209 1.24 21.61 -5.95
CA PRO A 209 2.29 22.64 -6.01
C PRO A 209 3.39 22.44 -4.96
N ALA A 210 3.04 22.13 -3.71
CA ALA A 210 4.02 21.85 -2.68
C ALA A 210 4.88 20.63 -3.03
N ALA A 211 4.27 19.54 -3.50
CA ALA A 211 4.98 18.34 -3.89
C ALA A 211 6.02 18.62 -5.01
N GLN A 212 5.64 19.43 -6.02
CA GLN A 212 6.54 19.82 -7.10
C GLN A 212 7.77 20.61 -6.61
N GLN A 213 7.64 21.41 -5.56
CA GLN A 213 8.76 22.15 -4.97
C GLN A 213 9.80 21.24 -4.29
N PHE A 214 9.37 20.08 -3.79
CA PHE A 214 10.23 19.13 -3.06
C PHE A 214 10.52 17.85 -3.84
N GLY A 215 10.48 17.89 -5.18
CA GLY A 215 10.64 16.70 -6.03
C GLY A 215 11.88 15.84 -5.71
N ALA A 216 13.00 16.45 -5.30
CA ALA A 216 14.21 15.73 -4.90
C ALA A 216 14.05 14.90 -3.60
N LEU A 217 13.14 15.30 -2.72
CA LEU A 217 12.81 14.57 -1.48
C LEU A 217 11.67 13.57 -1.66
N LEU A 218 10.90 13.69 -2.74
CA LEU A 218 9.81 12.77 -3.10
C LEU A 218 10.35 11.62 -3.95
N ALA A 219 11.31 10.87 -3.42
CA ALA A 219 11.85 9.69 -4.08
C ALA A 219 11.99 8.54 -3.07
N PRO A 220 11.74 7.27 -3.47
CA PRO A 220 11.98 6.12 -2.60
C PRO A 220 13.42 6.10 -2.07
N GLY A 221 13.57 5.90 -0.75
CA GLY A 221 14.86 5.90 -0.06
C GLY A 221 15.27 7.23 0.57
N GLU A 222 14.62 8.33 0.20
CA GLU A 222 14.91 9.65 0.77
C GLU A 222 14.41 9.79 2.20
N ARG A 223 15.11 10.58 3.01
CA ARG A 223 14.69 10.91 4.38
C ARG A 223 13.93 12.21 4.38
N VAL A 224 12.73 12.18 4.95
CA VAL A 224 11.86 13.36 5.03
C VAL A 224 11.30 13.53 6.42
N ALA A 225 10.91 14.77 6.72
CA ALA A 225 10.15 15.14 7.90
C ALA A 225 8.99 16.06 7.48
N ALA A 226 7.85 15.87 8.13
CA ALA A 226 6.66 16.64 7.87
C ALA A 226 5.93 16.96 9.17
N VAL A 227 5.40 18.17 9.24
CA VAL A 227 4.51 18.62 10.33
C VAL A 227 3.21 19.08 9.71
N GLY A 228 2.10 18.74 10.34
CA GLY A 228 0.80 19.11 9.81
C GLY A 228 -0.35 18.64 10.69
N TYR A 229 -1.53 18.55 10.09
CA TYR A 229 -2.75 18.13 10.77
C TYR A 229 -3.25 16.82 10.18
N GLY A 230 -3.61 15.89 11.05
CA GLY A 230 -3.89 14.53 10.64
C GLY A 230 -4.47 13.67 11.74
N THR A 231 -4.56 12.39 11.46
CA THR A 231 -5.11 11.39 12.38
C THR A 231 -4.14 10.24 12.55
N ARG A 232 -4.04 9.74 13.78
CA ARG A 232 -3.38 8.47 14.11
C ARG A 232 -4.40 7.55 14.77
N ASN A 233 -4.65 6.39 14.18
CA ASN A 233 -5.59 5.41 14.70
C ASN A 233 -5.05 3.98 14.54
N ALA A 234 -5.89 2.97 14.80
CA ALA A 234 -5.50 1.56 14.74
C ALA A 234 -5.09 1.08 13.33
N TYR A 235 -5.49 1.81 12.28
CA TYR A 235 -5.22 1.44 10.88
C TYR A 235 -3.97 2.13 10.32
N GLY A 236 -3.51 3.23 10.92
CA GLY A 236 -2.30 3.90 10.51
C GLY A 236 -2.19 5.33 11.02
N GLU A 237 -1.32 6.08 10.35
CA GLU A 237 -1.10 7.50 10.59
C GLU A 237 -1.07 8.24 9.25
N ALA A 238 -1.81 9.33 9.16
CA ALA A 238 -1.75 10.19 7.99
C ALA A 238 -1.94 11.65 8.39
N LEU A 239 -1.29 12.56 7.68
CA LEU A 239 -1.41 13.99 7.88
C LEU A 239 -1.31 14.77 6.58
N GLN A 240 -2.04 15.88 6.52
CA GLN A 240 -1.82 16.93 5.54
C GLN A 240 -0.70 17.82 6.04
N ALA A 241 0.41 17.87 5.30
CA ALA A 241 1.58 18.64 5.70
C ALA A 241 1.28 20.14 5.58
N THR A 242 1.66 20.88 6.63
CA THR A 242 1.80 22.34 6.64
C THR A 242 3.27 22.76 6.59
N ALA A 243 4.18 21.84 6.93
CA ALA A 243 5.61 21.98 6.74
C ALA A 243 6.20 20.65 6.24
N PHE A 244 7.16 20.72 5.33
CA PHE A 244 7.82 19.54 4.75
C PHE A 244 9.29 19.84 4.46
N GLY A 245 10.15 18.82 4.50
CA GLY A 245 11.56 18.96 4.15
C GLY A 245 12.42 17.80 4.65
N ALA A 246 13.73 18.00 4.68
CA ALA A 246 14.65 17.03 5.25
C ALA A 246 14.53 17.02 6.79
N PRO A 247 14.88 15.91 7.47
CA PRO A 247 14.93 15.88 8.93
C PRO A 247 15.81 17.02 9.48
N GLY A 248 15.26 17.82 10.39
CA GLY A 248 15.93 19.00 10.95
C GLY A 248 15.80 20.29 10.10
N HIS A 249 15.30 20.19 8.87
CA HIS A 249 15.13 21.30 7.93
C HIS A 249 13.75 21.22 7.24
N VAL A 250 12.69 21.44 8.02
CA VAL A 250 11.32 21.55 7.49
C VAL A 250 10.98 23.00 7.19
N VAL A 251 10.33 23.24 6.04
CA VAL A 251 9.90 24.56 5.59
C VAL A 251 8.37 24.62 5.60
N ASN A 252 7.79 25.72 6.05
CA ASN A 252 6.35 25.93 6.00
C ASN A 252 5.89 26.08 4.55
N LEU A 253 4.84 25.36 4.18
CA LEU A 253 4.35 25.26 2.81
C LEU A 253 3.41 26.39 2.41
N TYR A 254 2.85 27.12 3.39
CA TYR A 254 1.76 28.07 3.16
C TYR A 254 1.98 29.45 3.78
N ASP A 255 3.16 29.71 4.35
CA ASP A 255 3.46 31.02 4.95
C ASP A 255 3.63 32.12 3.89
N ASP A 256 3.79 31.76 2.60
CA ASP A 256 3.96 32.71 1.51
C ASP A 256 2.64 33.34 1.01
N VAL A 257 1.48 32.96 1.55
CA VAL A 257 0.16 33.47 1.09
C VAL A 257 -0.25 34.77 1.79
N VAL A 258 0.56 35.29 2.73
CA VAL A 258 0.23 36.50 3.53
C VAL A 258 1.15 37.70 3.20
N ARG A 259 1.79 37.75 2.03
CA ARG A 259 2.64 38.89 1.65
C ARG A 259 2.19 39.61 0.38
#